data_AF-A0A2U0I5P1-F1
#
_entry.id   AF-A0A2U0I5P1-F1
#
_cell.length_a   1.000
_cell.length_b   1.000
_cell.length_c   1.000
_cell.angle_alpha   90.00
_cell.angle_beta   90.00
_cell.angle_gamma   90.00
#
_symmetry.space_group_name_H-M   'P 1'
#
loop_
_entity.id
_entity.type
_entity.pdbx_description
1 polymer ?
#
loop_
_entity_poly.entity_id
_entity_poly.type
_entity_poly.pdbx_seq_one_letter_code
_entity_poly.pdbx_strand_id
1 'polypeptide(L)'
;MNKTTYLLLIALCSSYFAFAQTKSITFDYSVTYEIPNKRKNTTDTITVSYNKEGSYIYTSAPILASQLGARMFKQTQMDLSSMNSHIILDTQKAILYMDLSFNENIFFFKMDMKDMLPPMNNPLNQEVALISEKTSESDVLFGKERDVYSIYPSTEPDKPITVVFDAEHKVDNNAIFKEFLQLMLYKTQSKGSIDFNLPQGLLLKATVKDKVVLKAIAMDTKPLEVNFSHNFNISK
;
A
#
# COMPACT_ATOMS: atom_id res chain seq x y z
N MET A 1 50.81 -9.85 -20.46
CA MET A 1 49.66 -10.57 -19.86
C MET A 1 49.52 -11.90 -20.57
N ASN A 2 49.55 -13.03 -19.86
CA ASN A 2 49.51 -14.35 -20.49
C ASN A 2 48.10 -14.70 -20.98
N LYS A 3 47.98 -15.52 -22.04
CA LYS A 3 46.68 -15.98 -22.60
C LYS A 3 45.75 -16.56 -21.53
N THR A 4 46.32 -17.23 -20.53
CA THR A 4 45.62 -17.80 -19.37
C THR A 4 44.96 -16.72 -18.50
N THR A 5 45.61 -15.56 -18.34
CA THR A 5 45.08 -14.43 -17.58
C THR A 5 43.89 -13.79 -18.29
N TYR A 6 43.90 -13.72 -19.62
CA TYR A 6 42.76 -13.23 -20.41
C TYR A 6 41.54 -14.16 -20.34
N LEU A 7 41.75 -15.48 -20.41
CA LEU A 7 40.69 -16.48 -20.28
C LEU A 7 40.07 -16.49 -18.88
N LEU A 8 40.89 -16.33 -17.84
CA LEU A 8 40.40 -16.20 -16.45
C LEU A 8 39.60 -14.92 -16.23
N LEU A 9 40.01 -13.80 -16.85
CA LEU A 9 39.27 -12.54 -16.76
C LEU A 9 37.91 -12.63 -17.48
N ILE A 10 37.86 -13.28 -18.64
CA ILE A 10 36.61 -13.52 -19.38
C ILE A 10 35.68 -14.46 -18.60
N ALA A 11 36.22 -15.52 -17.99
CA ALA A 11 35.45 -16.45 -17.16
C ALA A 11 34.95 -15.81 -15.85
N LEU A 12 35.69 -14.85 -15.27
CA LEU A 12 35.23 -14.08 -14.12
C LEU A 12 34.16 -13.04 -14.50
N CYS A 13 34.22 -12.47 -15.70
CA CYS A 13 33.21 -11.53 -16.18
C CYS A 13 31.91 -12.23 -16.61
N SER A 14 31.96 -13.49 -17.08
CA SER A 14 30.78 -14.24 -17.50
C SER A 14 29.98 -14.87 -16.35
N SER A 15 30.56 -15.01 -15.15
CA SER A 15 29.84 -15.48 -13.96
C SER A 15 29.02 -14.39 -13.26
N TYR A 16 29.09 -13.12 -13.71
CA TYR A 16 28.28 -12.01 -13.21
C TYR A 16 26.90 -11.86 -13.89
N PHE A 17 26.59 -12.68 -14.89
CA PHE A 17 25.35 -12.54 -15.68
C PHE A 17 24.38 -13.71 -15.43
N ALA A 18 23.61 -13.66 -14.33
CA ALA A 18 22.23 -14.20 -14.22
C ALA A 18 21.72 -14.22 -12.77
N PHE A 19 22.00 -13.22 -11.94
CA PHE A 19 21.19 -13.05 -10.74
C PHE A 19 19.84 -12.49 -11.18
N ALA A 20 18.82 -13.35 -11.22
CA ALA A 20 17.45 -12.88 -11.19
C ALA A 20 17.34 -11.93 -9.99
N GLN A 21 16.84 -10.71 -10.20
CA GLN A 21 16.61 -9.76 -9.10
C GLN A 21 15.44 -10.29 -8.27
N THR A 22 15.71 -11.27 -7.41
CA THR A 22 14.75 -11.72 -6.41
C THR A 22 14.63 -10.63 -5.37
N LYS A 23 13.46 -9.99 -5.33
CA LYS A 23 13.11 -9.04 -4.28
C LYS A 23 12.37 -9.81 -3.19
N SER A 24 12.94 -9.82 -2.00
CA SER A 24 12.29 -10.31 -0.77
C SER A 24 11.81 -9.11 0.03
N ILE A 25 10.55 -9.16 0.48
CA ILE A 25 9.94 -8.14 1.34
C ILE A 25 9.30 -8.86 2.53
N THR A 26 9.62 -8.39 3.73
CA THR A 26 9.01 -8.88 4.97
C THR A 26 8.00 -7.88 5.49
N PHE A 27 6.78 -8.34 5.76
CA PHE A 27 5.73 -7.60 6.43
C PHE A 27 5.62 -8.11 7.87
N ASP A 28 5.79 -7.23 8.83
CA ASP A 28 5.83 -7.54 10.26
C ASP A 28 4.44 -7.81 10.85
N TYR A 29 3.41 -7.17 10.30
CA TYR A 29 2.05 -7.21 10.82
C TYR A 29 1.03 -7.38 9.70
N SER A 30 -0.07 -8.09 9.96
CA SER A 30 -1.23 -8.13 9.08
C SER A 30 -2.49 -7.76 9.85
N VAL A 31 -3.32 -6.90 9.27
CA VAL A 31 -4.59 -6.46 9.87
C VAL A 31 -5.72 -6.76 8.92
N THR A 32 -6.74 -7.46 9.41
CA THR A 32 -8.00 -7.59 8.70
C THR A 32 -8.94 -6.49 9.16
N TYR A 33 -9.39 -5.68 8.22
CA TYR A 33 -10.33 -4.60 8.45
C TYR A 33 -11.71 -4.91 7.88
N GLU A 34 -12.73 -4.40 8.57
CA GLU A 34 -14.08 -4.21 8.06
C GLU A 34 -14.21 -2.81 7.45
N ILE A 35 -14.79 -2.76 6.24
CA ILE A 35 -15.11 -1.54 5.51
C ILE A 35 -16.62 -1.54 5.19
N PRO A 36 -17.40 -0.58 5.70
CA PRO A 36 -18.81 -0.48 5.38
C PRO A 36 -19.06 -0.20 3.89
N ASN A 37 -19.80 -1.09 3.21
CA ASN A 37 -20.20 -0.95 1.82
C ASN A 37 -21.62 -0.41 1.71
N LYS A 38 -21.73 0.92 1.66
CA LYS A 38 -23.03 1.62 1.55
C LYS A 38 -23.84 1.27 0.31
N ARG A 39 -23.18 0.85 -0.79
CA ARG A 39 -23.89 0.53 -2.05
C ARG A 39 -24.64 -0.80 -1.95
N LYS A 40 -24.07 -1.76 -1.21
CA LYS A 40 -24.65 -3.10 -1.04
C LYS A 40 -25.36 -3.28 0.31
N ASN A 41 -25.24 -2.31 1.22
CA ASN A 41 -25.68 -2.42 2.61
C ASN A 41 -25.04 -3.65 3.30
N THR A 42 -23.76 -3.89 3.03
CA THR A 42 -22.94 -4.98 3.58
C THR A 42 -21.65 -4.44 4.17
N THR A 43 -20.87 -5.30 4.82
CA THR A 43 -19.50 -5.01 5.24
C THR A 43 -18.54 -5.85 4.39
N ASP A 44 -17.56 -5.21 3.78
CA ASP A 44 -16.47 -5.89 3.07
C ASP A 44 -15.28 -6.06 4.02
N THR A 45 -14.49 -7.11 3.82
CA THR A 45 -13.26 -7.35 4.59
C THR A 45 -12.03 -7.28 3.71
N ILE A 46 -10.98 -6.61 4.19
CA ILE A 46 -9.67 -6.55 3.54
C ILE A 46 -8.58 -6.85 4.55
N THR A 47 -7.66 -7.75 4.20
CA THR A 47 -6.41 -7.93 4.95
C THR A 47 -5.31 -7.12 4.30
N VAL A 48 -4.62 -6.33 5.11
CA VAL A 48 -3.46 -5.53 4.72
C VAL A 48 -2.28 -5.89 5.59
N SER A 49 -1.15 -6.20 4.97
CA SER A 49 0.11 -6.46 5.66
C SER A 49 1.02 -5.25 5.55
N TYR A 50 1.70 -4.93 6.65
CA TYR A 50 2.53 -3.75 6.82
C TYR A 50 3.94 -4.16 7.18
N ASN A 51 4.91 -3.55 6.50
CA ASN A 51 6.28 -3.51 6.97
C ASN A 51 6.42 -2.34 7.98
N LYS A 52 7.15 -2.56 9.08
CA LYS A 52 7.27 -1.58 10.18
C LYS A 52 7.90 -0.25 9.75
N GLU A 53 8.82 -0.27 8.79
CA GLU A 53 9.41 0.96 8.22
C GLU A 53 8.43 1.72 7.31
N GLY A 54 7.21 1.21 7.13
CA GLY A 54 6.20 1.82 6.29
C GLY A 54 6.56 1.84 4.80
N SER A 55 7.60 1.10 4.39
CA SER A 55 8.15 1.12 3.02
C SER A 55 7.32 0.30 2.03
N TYR A 56 6.56 -0.66 2.54
CA TYR A 56 5.72 -1.54 1.76
C TYR A 56 4.40 -1.84 2.45
N ILE A 57 3.35 -1.94 1.63
CA ILE A 57 2.04 -2.44 2.02
C ILE A 57 1.66 -3.58 1.08
N TYR A 58 1.10 -4.65 1.62
CA TYR A 58 0.63 -5.80 0.84
C TYR A 58 -0.83 -6.11 1.09
N THR A 59 -1.53 -6.58 0.06
CA THR A 59 -2.87 -7.16 0.20
C THR A 59 -3.11 -8.22 -0.86
N SER A 60 -3.89 -9.24 -0.51
CA SER A 60 -4.42 -10.24 -1.44
C SER A 60 -5.95 -10.21 -1.54
N ALA A 61 -6.55 -9.04 -1.27
CA ALA A 61 -8.01 -8.90 -1.19
C ALA A 61 -8.70 -9.26 -2.53
N PRO A 62 -9.54 -10.31 -2.57
CA PRO A 62 -10.22 -10.73 -3.80
C PRO A 62 -11.13 -9.65 -4.41
N ILE A 63 -11.64 -8.74 -3.58
CA ILE A 63 -12.46 -7.61 -4.04
C ILE A 63 -11.68 -6.63 -4.92
N LEU A 64 -10.38 -6.43 -4.65
CA LEU A 64 -9.53 -5.56 -5.46
C LEU A 64 -9.20 -6.24 -6.79
N ALA A 65 -8.89 -7.54 -6.74
CA ALA A 65 -8.73 -8.39 -7.91
C ALA A 65 -9.97 -8.26 -8.81
N SER A 66 -11.11 -8.78 -8.36
CA SER A 66 -12.33 -8.86 -9.18
C SER A 66 -12.76 -7.53 -9.79
N GLN A 67 -12.62 -6.41 -9.08
CA GLN A 67 -12.94 -5.08 -9.63
C GLN A 67 -11.97 -4.65 -10.74
N LEU A 68 -10.68 -4.91 -10.59
CA LEU A 68 -9.70 -4.63 -11.63
C LEU A 68 -9.90 -5.54 -12.84
N GLY A 69 -10.07 -6.84 -12.62
CA GLY A 69 -10.32 -7.82 -13.68
C GLY A 69 -11.55 -7.46 -14.49
N ALA A 70 -12.65 -7.11 -13.82
CA ALA A 70 -13.89 -6.69 -14.49
C ALA A 70 -13.71 -5.43 -15.36
N ARG A 71 -12.74 -4.55 -15.03
CA ARG A 71 -12.41 -3.37 -15.84
C ARG A 71 -11.52 -3.72 -17.02
N MET A 72 -10.46 -4.51 -16.80
CA MET A 72 -9.50 -4.86 -17.85
C MET A 72 -10.10 -5.82 -18.89
N PHE A 73 -10.91 -6.77 -18.43
CA PHE A 73 -11.45 -7.86 -19.25
C PHE A 73 -12.94 -7.70 -19.56
N LYS A 74 -13.47 -6.48 -19.47
CA LYS A 74 -14.90 -6.15 -19.62
C LYS A 74 -15.57 -6.70 -20.88
N GLN A 75 -14.80 -6.86 -21.97
CA GLN A 75 -15.31 -7.34 -23.27
C GLN A 75 -15.20 -8.86 -23.45
N THR A 76 -14.67 -9.57 -22.46
CA THR A 76 -14.46 -11.02 -22.53
C THR A 76 -15.52 -11.73 -21.70
N GLN A 77 -16.01 -12.88 -22.18
CA GLN A 77 -16.88 -13.76 -21.39
C GLN A 77 -16.09 -14.58 -20.35
N MET A 78 -14.96 -14.05 -19.87
CA MET A 78 -14.12 -14.76 -18.91
C MET A 78 -14.80 -14.80 -17.54
N ASP A 79 -14.85 -15.98 -16.94
CA ASP A 79 -15.22 -16.13 -15.54
C ASP A 79 -14.07 -15.61 -14.66
N LEU A 80 -14.35 -14.51 -13.94
CA LEU A 80 -13.40 -13.86 -13.04
C LEU A 80 -13.61 -14.26 -11.58
N SER A 81 -14.52 -15.21 -11.30
CA SER A 81 -14.84 -15.65 -9.94
C SER A 81 -13.65 -16.32 -9.24
N SER A 82 -12.75 -16.95 -10.00
CA SER A 82 -11.53 -17.59 -9.50
C SER A 82 -10.33 -16.63 -9.44
N MET A 83 -10.51 -15.33 -9.65
CA MET A 83 -9.38 -14.42 -9.78
C MET A 83 -8.76 -14.09 -8.43
N ASN A 84 -7.46 -14.36 -8.32
CA ASN A 84 -6.64 -14.00 -7.18
C ASN A 84 -5.72 -12.84 -7.55
N SER A 85 -5.36 -12.05 -6.55
CA SER A 85 -4.38 -10.98 -6.72
C SER A 85 -3.43 -10.94 -5.54
N HIS A 86 -2.18 -10.62 -5.82
CA HIS A 86 -1.20 -10.18 -4.82
C HIS A 86 -0.74 -8.78 -5.20
N ILE A 87 -1.00 -7.81 -4.34
CA ILE A 87 -0.73 -6.40 -4.59
C ILE A 87 0.26 -5.91 -3.55
N ILE A 88 1.40 -5.38 -4.00
CA ILE A 88 2.40 -4.74 -3.14
C ILE A 88 2.55 -3.28 -3.59
N LEU A 89 2.32 -2.35 -2.68
CA LEU A 89 2.64 -0.94 -2.87
C LEU A 89 4.00 -0.65 -2.24
N ASP A 90 4.98 -0.22 -3.05
CA ASP A 90 6.22 0.43 -2.61
C ASP A 90 5.91 1.90 -2.36
N THR A 91 5.74 2.24 -1.09
CA THR A 91 5.27 3.55 -0.63
C THR A 91 6.33 4.63 -0.79
N GLN A 92 7.61 4.26 -0.91
CA GLN A 92 8.70 5.22 -1.07
C GLN A 92 8.87 5.67 -2.52
N LYS A 93 8.43 4.83 -3.47
CA LYS A 93 8.56 5.10 -4.91
C LYS A 93 7.23 5.30 -5.61
N ALA A 94 6.11 5.10 -4.92
CA ALA A 94 4.78 5.02 -5.50
C ALA A 94 4.70 3.98 -6.63
N ILE A 95 5.36 2.82 -6.46
CA ILE A 95 5.32 1.72 -7.43
C ILE A 95 4.38 0.63 -6.93
N LEU A 96 3.44 0.23 -7.78
CA LEU A 96 2.54 -0.89 -7.53
C LEU A 96 3.05 -2.14 -8.25
N TYR A 97 3.34 -3.19 -7.50
CA TYR A 97 3.57 -4.54 -8.02
C TYR A 97 2.28 -5.32 -7.87
N MET A 98 1.86 -6.00 -8.93
CA MET A 98 0.62 -6.76 -8.93
C MET A 98 0.81 -8.06 -9.70
N ASP A 99 0.52 -9.16 -9.03
CA ASP A 99 0.29 -10.47 -9.64
C ASP A 99 -1.22 -10.67 -9.68
N LEU A 100 -1.74 -11.00 -10.86
CA LEU A 100 -3.11 -11.45 -11.06
C LEU A 100 -3.09 -12.84 -11.68
N SER A 101 -3.87 -13.75 -11.10
CA SER A 101 -4.03 -15.09 -11.65
C SER A 101 -5.49 -15.50 -11.71
N PHE A 102 -5.89 -16.11 -12.82
CA PHE A 102 -7.22 -16.71 -13.00
C PHE A 102 -7.15 -17.81 -14.07
N ASN A 103 -7.80 -18.95 -13.81
CA ASN A 103 -7.62 -20.17 -14.62
C ASN A 103 -6.12 -20.49 -14.80
N GLU A 104 -5.65 -20.58 -16.05
CA GLU A 104 -4.25 -20.79 -16.40
C GLU A 104 -3.52 -19.48 -16.75
N ASN A 105 -4.18 -18.32 -16.63
CA ASN A 105 -3.60 -17.04 -16.97
C ASN A 105 -2.93 -16.42 -15.75
N ILE A 106 -1.71 -15.91 -15.93
CA ILE A 106 -0.97 -15.15 -14.93
C ILE A 106 -0.48 -13.86 -15.57
N PHE A 107 -0.78 -12.75 -14.93
CA PHE A 107 -0.34 -11.42 -15.34
C PHE A 107 0.44 -10.78 -14.22
N PHE A 108 1.58 -10.20 -14.58
CA PHE A 108 2.39 -9.43 -13.67
C PHE A 108 2.52 -8.01 -14.15
N PHE A 109 2.20 -7.06 -13.27
CA PHE A 109 2.31 -5.64 -13.52
C PHE A 109 3.25 -5.01 -12.52
N LYS A 110 4.17 -4.21 -13.02
CA LYS A 110 4.92 -3.22 -12.24
C LYS A 110 4.56 -1.86 -12.80
N MET A 111 3.87 -1.05 -12.00
CA MET A 111 3.29 0.21 -12.44
C MET A 111 3.81 1.36 -11.60
N ASP A 112 4.23 2.44 -12.26
CA ASP A 112 4.41 3.73 -11.59
C ASP A 112 3.02 4.39 -11.43
N MET A 113 2.62 4.65 -10.20
CA MET A 113 1.32 5.25 -9.90
C MET A 113 1.21 6.68 -10.44
N LYS A 114 2.33 7.38 -10.65
CA LYS A 114 2.37 8.69 -11.31
C LYS A 114 1.97 8.62 -12.76
N ASP A 115 2.11 7.48 -13.42
CA ASP A 115 1.67 7.34 -14.83
C ASP A 115 0.24 6.83 -14.94
N MET A 116 -0.24 6.09 -13.93
CA MET A 116 -1.55 5.41 -13.96
C MET A 116 -2.73 6.28 -13.53
N LEU A 117 -2.50 7.22 -12.60
CA LEU A 117 -3.61 8.05 -12.12
C LEU A 117 -3.92 9.18 -13.12
N PRO A 118 -5.20 9.42 -13.48
CA PRO A 118 -5.55 10.56 -14.33
C PRO A 118 -5.32 11.88 -13.59
N PRO A 119 -5.07 12.99 -14.30
CA PRO A 119 -5.04 14.32 -13.68
C PRO A 119 -6.41 14.66 -13.11
N MET A 120 -6.43 15.42 -12.01
CA MET A 120 -7.64 15.84 -11.31
C MET A 120 -7.71 17.37 -11.26
N ASN A 121 -8.90 17.92 -11.45
CA ASN A 121 -9.12 19.37 -11.42
C ASN A 121 -9.53 19.81 -10.01
N ASN A 122 -8.57 19.93 -9.10
CA ASN A 122 -8.77 20.54 -7.78
C ASN A 122 -7.42 20.89 -7.11
N PRO A 123 -6.68 21.89 -7.62
CA PRO A 123 -5.35 22.20 -7.14
C PRO A 123 -5.37 22.80 -5.73
N LEU A 124 -4.50 22.29 -4.86
CA LEU A 124 -4.10 22.95 -3.63
C LEU A 124 -2.97 23.94 -3.96
N ASN A 125 -3.24 25.24 -3.80
CA ASN A 125 -2.26 26.29 -4.14
C ASN A 125 -1.67 27.00 -2.91
N GLN A 126 -1.86 26.42 -1.73
CA GLN A 126 -1.38 26.95 -0.46
C GLN A 126 -0.70 25.84 0.35
N GLU A 127 0.12 26.24 1.31
CA GLU A 127 0.68 25.31 2.29
C GLU A 127 -0.40 24.98 3.33
N VAL A 128 -0.60 23.69 3.59
CA VAL A 128 -1.54 23.20 4.60
C VAL A 128 -0.80 22.26 5.52
N ALA A 129 -0.97 22.43 6.83
CA ALA A 129 -0.48 21.45 7.80
C ALA A 129 -1.62 20.48 8.13
N LEU A 130 -1.37 19.18 8.04
CA LEU A 130 -2.25 18.15 8.56
C LEU A 130 -1.88 17.93 10.03
N ILE A 131 -2.70 18.49 10.93
CA ILE A 131 -2.50 18.46 12.36
C ILE A 131 -3.03 17.13 12.90
N SER A 132 -2.25 16.49 13.78
CA SER A 132 -2.65 15.27 14.49
C SER A 132 -2.51 15.47 15.99
N GLU A 133 -3.61 15.39 16.72
CA GLU A 133 -3.66 15.64 18.17
C GLU A 133 -4.26 14.45 18.91
N LYS A 134 -3.64 14.03 20.01
CA LYS A 134 -4.22 13.04 20.92
C LYS A 134 -5.43 13.67 21.62
N THR A 135 -6.57 13.00 21.57
CA THR A 135 -7.78 13.40 22.26
C THR A 135 -7.78 12.92 23.72
N SER A 136 -8.74 13.37 24.52
CA SER A 136 -8.98 12.84 25.87
C SER A 136 -9.71 11.49 25.86
N GLU A 137 -10.17 11.02 24.70
CA GLU A 137 -10.92 9.78 24.56
C GLU A 137 -9.98 8.59 24.37
N SER A 138 -10.49 7.41 24.72
CA SER A 138 -9.86 6.14 24.46
C SER A 138 -10.85 5.18 23.82
N ASP A 139 -10.33 4.23 23.04
CA ASP A 139 -11.13 3.16 22.44
C ASP A 139 -10.58 1.80 22.89
N VAL A 140 -11.47 0.84 23.11
CA VAL A 140 -11.09 -0.52 23.52
C VAL A 140 -11.14 -1.41 22.29
N LEU A 141 -9.96 -1.76 21.77
CA LEU A 141 -9.79 -2.66 20.63
C LEU A 141 -8.92 -3.83 21.06
N PHE A 142 -9.35 -5.06 20.71
CA PHE A 142 -8.65 -6.30 21.09
C PHE A 142 -8.39 -6.42 22.61
N GLY A 143 -9.33 -5.93 23.43
CA GLY A 143 -9.25 -5.99 24.89
C GLY A 143 -8.25 -5.01 25.53
N LYS A 144 -7.66 -4.10 24.74
CA LYS A 144 -6.73 -3.08 25.21
C LYS A 144 -7.29 -1.68 24.98
N GLU A 145 -7.10 -0.80 25.95
CA GLU A 145 -7.37 0.62 25.82
C GLU A 145 -6.30 1.28 24.94
N ARG A 146 -6.74 2.09 23.97
CA ARG A 146 -5.89 2.72 22.96
C ARG A 146 -6.23 4.19 22.80
N ASP A 147 -5.19 4.98 22.54
CA ASP A 147 -5.31 6.41 22.34
C ASP A 147 -6.04 6.73 21.04
N VAL A 148 -6.97 7.68 21.14
CA VAL A 148 -7.71 8.23 20.01
C VAL A 148 -7.08 9.54 19.58
N TYR A 149 -6.82 9.69 18.29
CA TYR A 149 -6.27 10.90 17.69
C TYR A 149 -7.28 11.58 16.77
N SER A 150 -7.27 12.91 16.76
CA SER A 150 -7.98 13.75 15.81
C SER A 150 -7.00 14.24 14.75
N ILE A 151 -7.31 14.02 13.47
CA ILE A 151 -6.51 14.47 12.34
C ILE A 151 -7.33 15.42 11.47
N TYR A 152 -6.83 16.63 11.25
CA TYR A 152 -7.52 17.66 10.45
C TYR A 152 -6.52 18.61 9.76
N PRO A 153 -6.90 19.20 8.61
CA PRO A 153 -6.10 20.25 8.00
C PRO A 153 -6.18 21.53 8.85
N SER A 154 -5.09 22.28 8.93
CA SER A 154 -5.01 23.55 9.66
C SER A 154 -6.04 24.59 9.20
N THR A 155 -6.56 24.46 7.98
CA THR A 155 -7.57 25.35 7.40
C THR A 155 -9.01 24.92 7.68
N GLU A 156 -9.26 23.68 8.11
CA GLU A 156 -10.60 23.15 8.41
C GLU A 156 -10.58 22.31 9.72
N PRO A 157 -10.29 22.92 10.88
CA PRO A 157 -10.16 22.21 12.15
C PRO A 157 -11.48 21.60 12.65
N ASP A 158 -12.61 22.07 12.13
CA ASP A 158 -13.96 21.60 12.46
C ASP A 158 -14.34 20.29 11.76
N LYS A 159 -13.48 19.76 10.87
CA LYS A 159 -13.73 18.53 10.11
C LYS A 159 -12.68 17.44 10.38
N PRO A 160 -12.53 16.98 11.63
CA PRO A 160 -11.56 15.96 11.94
C PRO A 160 -11.94 14.58 11.43
N ILE A 161 -10.90 13.79 11.14
CA ILE A 161 -10.95 12.35 11.06
C ILE A 161 -10.41 11.81 12.39
N THR A 162 -11.21 11.00 13.06
CA THR A 162 -10.81 10.35 14.31
C THR A 162 -10.16 9.01 13.99
N VAL A 163 -8.96 8.76 14.48
CA VAL A 163 -8.21 7.53 14.23
C VAL A 163 -7.66 6.91 15.51
N VAL A 164 -7.52 5.59 15.51
CA VAL A 164 -6.90 4.83 16.60
C VAL A 164 -5.68 4.12 16.04
N PHE A 165 -4.52 4.38 16.64
CA PHE A 165 -3.28 3.70 16.32
C PHE A 165 -2.86 2.76 17.45
N ASP A 166 -2.25 1.65 17.08
CA ASP A 166 -1.58 0.74 17.99
C ASP A 166 -0.10 1.09 18.12
N ALA A 167 0.28 1.79 19.18
CA ALA A 167 1.67 2.16 19.42
C ALA A 167 2.58 0.96 19.78
N GLU A 168 2.02 -0.19 20.21
CA GLU A 168 2.81 -1.39 20.51
C GLU A 168 3.32 -2.04 19.22
N HIS A 169 2.54 -1.96 18.14
CA HIS A 169 2.88 -2.49 16.81
C HIS A 169 3.35 -1.34 15.91
N LYS A 170 4.64 -1.03 16.00
CA LYS A 170 5.23 0.15 15.37
C LYS A 170 5.16 0.08 13.84
N VAL A 171 4.53 1.07 13.23
CA VAL A 171 4.53 1.30 11.79
C VAL A 171 4.79 2.78 11.53
N ASP A 172 5.70 3.07 10.61
CA ASP A 172 5.95 4.45 10.18
C ASP A 172 4.88 4.94 9.20
N ASN A 173 3.83 5.54 9.77
CA ASN A 173 2.76 6.14 8.99
C ASN A 173 3.24 7.32 8.15
N ASN A 174 4.29 8.03 8.57
CA ASN A 174 4.79 9.14 7.77
C ASN A 174 5.40 8.64 6.46
N ALA A 175 6.16 7.53 6.51
CA ALA A 175 6.67 6.86 5.31
C ALA A 175 5.54 6.36 4.39
N ILE A 176 4.47 5.79 4.95
CA ILE A 176 3.32 5.29 4.18
C ILE A 176 2.62 6.42 3.40
N PHE A 177 2.31 7.53 4.08
CA PHE A 177 1.43 8.56 3.51
C PHE A 177 2.17 9.60 2.67
N LYS A 178 3.49 9.74 2.80
CA LYS A 178 4.28 10.79 2.12
C LYS A 178 4.11 10.78 0.60
N GLU A 179 4.48 9.70 -0.07
CA GLU A 179 4.35 9.66 -1.54
C GLU A 179 2.91 9.64 -1.99
N PHE A 180 1.99 9.08 -1.19
CA PHE A 180 0.56 9.16 -1.52
C PHE A 180 0.08 10.62 -1.57
N LEU A 181 0.41 11.43 -0.56
CA LEU A 181 0.06 12.85 -0.55
C LEU A 181 0.78 13.62 -1.67
N GLN A 182 2.05 13.35 -1.92
CA GLN A 182 2.80 13.97 -3.01
C GLN A 182 2.22 13.59 -4.38
N LEU A 183 1.82 12.34 -4.58
CA LEU A 183 1.14 11.87 -5.78
C LEU A 183 -0.19 12.60 -5.98
N MET A 184 -0.97 12.80 -4.92
CA MET A 184 -2.22 13.55 -4.99
C MET A 184 -2.00 15.03 -5.36
N LEU A 185 -0.98 15.68 -4.79
CA LEU A 185 -0.60 17.06 -5.13
C LEU A 185 -0.15 17.15 -6.60
N TYR A 186 0.71 16.22 -7.04
CA TYR A 186 1.15 16.13 -8.43
C TYR A 186 -0.03 15.96 -9.39
N LYS A 187 -0.98 15.06 -9.07
CA LYS A 187 -2.14 14.77 -9.93
C LYS A 187 -3.16 15.89 -9.99
N THR A 188 -3.25 16.69 -8.94
CA THR A 188 -4.11 17.88 -8.90
C THR A 188 -3.44 19.14 -9.48
N GLN A 189 -2.20 19.02 -9.98
CA GLN A 189 -1.38 20.16 -10.43
C GLN A 189 -1.24 21.23 -9.34
N SER A 190 -1.23 20.78 -8.09
CA SER A 190 -1.09 21.64 -6.92
C SER A 190 0.27 22.34 -6.93
N LYS A 191 0.29 23.62 -6.57
CA LYS A 191 1.51 24.39 -6.32
C LYS A 191 1.84 24.52 -4.84
N GLY A 192 0.88 24.17 -3.98
CA GLY A 192 1.04 24.13 -2.54
C GLY A 192 1.74 22.88 -2.05
N SER A 193 1.81 22.75 -0.73
CA SER A 193 2.43 21.63 -0.02
C SER A 193 1.55 21.17 1.13
N ILE A 194 1.73 19.93 1.55
CA ILE A 194 1.12 19.40 2.77
C ILE A 194 2.25 18.98 3.70
N ASP A 195 2.36 19.68 4.83
CA ASP A 195 3.20 19.23 5.94
C ASP A 195 2.37 18.37 6.89
N PHE A 196 2.95 17.33 7.45
CA PHE A 196 2.22 16.41 8.31
C PHE A 196 3.15 15.61 9.21
N ASN A 197 2.66 15.25 10.39
CA ASN A 197 3.33 14.34 11.29
C ASN A 197 2.30 13.43 11.95
N LEU A 198 2.16 12.22 11.42
CA LEU A 198 1.20 11.23 11.92
C LEU A 198 1.78 10.43 13.09
N PRO A 199 0.93 10.01 14.04
CA PRO A 199 1.33 9.11 15.11
C PRO A 199 1.91 7.82 14.53
N GLN A 200 2.91 7.27 15.19
CA GLN A 200 3.49 5.98 14.83
C GLN A 200 2.62 4.85 15.37
N GLY A 201 2.53 3.75 14.62
CA GLY A 201 1.78 2.57 15.05
C GLY A 201 0.80 2.07 14.00
N LEU A 202 0.32 0.84 14.19
CA LEU A 202 -0.59 0.20 13.26
C LEU A 202 -1.97 0.87 13.31
N LEU A 203 -2.51 1.31 12.17
CA LEU A 203 -3.85 1.87 12.11
C LEU A 203 -4.87 0.79 12.47
N LEU A 204 -5.74 1.04 13.44
CA LEU A 204 -6.77 0.08 13.85
C LEU A 204 -8.18 0.54 13.54
N LYS A 205 -8.44 1.85 13.55
CA LYS A 205 -9.78 2.37 13.29
C LYS A 205 -9.69 3.77 12.72
N ALA A 206 -10.59 4.09 11.82
CA ALA A 206 -10.81 5.45 11.34
C ALA A 206 -12.32 5.74 11.30
N THR A 207 -12.68 6.95 11.71
CA THR A 207 -14.06 7.45 11.82
C THR A 207 -14.13 8.85 11.24
N VAL A 208 -15.15 9.13 10.43
CA VAL A 208 -15.39 10.45 9.84
C VAL A 208 -16.82 10.85 10.15
N LYS A 209 -17.01 12.00 10.82
CA LYS A 209 -18.34 12.47 11.28
C LYS A 209 -19.11 11.36 12.02
N ASP A 210 -18.45 10.77 13.01
CA ASP A 210 -18.94 9.68 13.87
C ASP A 210 -19.31 8.37 13.14
N LYS A 211 -18.96 8.25 11.85
CA LYS A 211 -19.17 7.04 11.07
C LYS A 211 -17.85 6.32 10.86
N VAL A 212 -17.78 5.08 11.32
CA VAL A 212 -16.65 4.18 11.08
C VAL A 212 -16.47 4.03 9.57
N VAL A 213 -15.27 4.34 9.08
CA VAL A 213 -14.88 4.11 7.68
C VAL A 213 -14.00 2.87 7.53
N LEU A 214 -13.29 2.51 8.59
CA LEU A 214 -12.39 1.36 8.67
C LEU A 214 -12.30 0.91 10.13
N LYS A 215 -12.38 -0.40 10.40
CA LYS A 215 -12.14 -0.96 11.74
C LYS A 215 -11.45 -2.31 11.64
N ALA A 216 -10.35 -2.47 12.38
CA ALA A 216 -9.65 -3.72 12.52
C ALA A 216 -10.48 -4.73 13.31
N ILE A 217 -10.57 -5.95 12.81
CA ILE A 217 -11.26 -7.09 13.44
C ILE A 217 -10.34 -8.26 13.75
N ALA A 218 -9.17 -8.31 13.12
CA ALA A 218 -8.10 -9.26 13.45
C ALA A 218 -6.74 -8.63 13.18
N MET A 219 -5.75 -9.06 13.95
CA MET A 219 -4.36 -8.68 13.81
C MET A 219 -3.49 -9.94 13.95
N ASP A 220 -2.58 -10.13 13.01
CA ASP A 220 -1.55 -11.16 13.05
C ASP A 220 -0.18 -10.49 13.12
N THR A 221 0.64 -10.93 14.08
CA THR A 221 1.99 -10.42 14.32
C THR A 221 3.05 -11.39 13.80
N LYS A 222 2.65 -12.48 13.15
CA LYS A 222 3.57 -13.40 12.49
C LYS A 222 4.05 -12.75 11.19
N PRO A 223 5.37 -12.61 10.98
CA PRO A 223 5.88 -12.03 9.75
C PRO A 223 5.47 -12.81 8.51
N LEU A 224 5.06 -12.09 7.48
CA LEU A 224 4.81 -12.59 6.14
C LEU A 224 5.97 -12.19 5.24
N GLU A 225 6.63 -13.18 4.64
CA GLU A 225 7.67 -12.92 3.63
C GLU A 225 7.07 -13.13 2.24
N VAL A 226 7.23 -12.12 1.38
CA VAL A 226 6.86 -12.19 -0.03
C VAL A 226 8.12 -12.09 -0.88
N ASN A 227 8.37 -13.14 -1.63
CA ASN A 227 9.49 -13.24 -2.56
C ASN A 227 8.94 -13.17 -3.99
N PHE A 228 9.50 -12.28 -4.80
CA PHE A 228 9.19 -12.25 -6.22
C PHE A 228 10.43 -11.96 -7.07
N SER A 229 10.50 -12.64 -8.21
CA SER A 229 11.58 -12.50 -9.19
C SER A 229 10.97 -12.48 -10.58
N HIS A 230 11.46 -11.60 -11.44
CA HIS A 230 11.10 -11.59 -12.86
C HIS A 230 12.38 -11.63 -13.69
N ASN A 231 12.47 -12.57 -14.63
CA ASN A 231 13.58 -12.64 -15.56
C ASN A 231 13.08 -13.04 -16.96
N PHE A 232 13.56 -12.32 -17.99
CA PHE A 232 13.40 -12.69 -19.39
C PHE A 232 14.78 -12.99 -19.96
N ASN A 233 15.05 -14.26 -20.23
CA ASN A 233 16.23 -14.66 -20.97
C ASN A 233 15.88 -14.71 -22.46
N ILE A 234 16.24 -13.65 -23.19
CA ILE A 234 16.02 -13.58 -24.64
C ILE A 234 17.36 -13.88 -25.33
N SER A 235 17.51 -15.10 -25.84
CA SER A 235 18.62 -15.47 -26.73
C SER A 235 18.19 -15.25 -28.19
N LYS A 236 19.09 -14.69 -29.01
CA LYS A 236 18.92 -14.64 -30.47
C LYS A 236 19.48 -15.90 -31.12
#